data_AF-V5AK47-F1
#
_entry.id   AF-V5AK47-F1
#
_cell.length_a   1.000
_cell.length_b   1.000
_cell.length_c   1.000
_cell.angle_alpha   90.00
_cell.angle_beta   90.00
_cell.angle_gamma   90.00
#
_symmetry.space_group_name_H-M   'P 1'
#
loop_
_entity.id
_entity.type
_entity.pdbx_description
1 polymer ?
#
loop_
_entity_poly.entity_id
_entity_poly.type
_entity_poly.pdbx_seq_one_letter_code
_entity_poly.pdbx_strand_id
1 'polypeptide(L)'
;MKGFVIYDVTRQGTLPEEYFTPYGWGMIVVSSPKVSNYDEWETREGAERIIMNCPADMDVKAMCAWMKRDETAEKKAEYWRMVKERMEKVGPIPRYIFDANEFIAHSAAIEDALDGIKSRDGEEHFIPRGVKLWDSGNPSHKLVKIVRARGEVGAEVFLNAPISFCLGRRIPHYFGKRDE
;
A
#
# COMPACT_ATOMS: atom_id res chain seq x y z
N MET A 1 8.14 -33.63 -1.16
CA MET A 1 7.02 -32.76 -1.57
C MET A 1 7.51 -31.32 -1.49
N LYS A 2 7.25 -30.49 -2.51
CA LYS A 2 7.60 -29.06 -2.50
C LYS A 2 6.35 -28.26 -2.12
N GLY A 3 6.51 -27.21 -1.32
CA GLY A 3 5.40 -26.35 -0.90
C GLY A 3 5.88 -25.06 -0.27
N PHE A 4 4.94 -24.21 0.15
CA PHE A 4 5.22 -22.98 0.87
C PHE A 4 4.19 -22.73 1.99
N VAL A 5 4.60 -22.01 3.03
CA VAL A 5 3.74 -21.51 4.11
C VAL A 5 3.57 -20.00 3.96
N ILE A 6 2.34 -19.49 4.05
CA ILE A 6 2.08 -18.04 4.16
C ILE A 6 1.74 -17.73 5.61
N TYR A 7 2.52 -16.86 6.25
CA TYR A 7 2.32 -16.43 7.63
C TYR A 7 2.04 -14.93 7.70
N ASP A 8 0.92 -14.55 8.33
CA ASP A 8 0.54 -13.14 8.54
C ASP A 8 0.99 -12.67 9.94
N VAL A 9 1.95 -11.75 9.96
CA VAL A 9 2.55 -11.21 11.19
C VAL A 9 1.68 -10.09 11.72
N THR A 10 1.07 -10.33 12.89
CA THR A 10 0.31 -9.28 13.61
C THR A 10 1.24 -8.20 14.19
N ARG A 11 0.69 -7.03 14.51
CA ARG A 11 1.43 -5.79 14.91
C ARG A 11 2.45 -5.92 16.05
N GLN A 12 2.40 -7.01 16.83
CA GLN A 12 3.40 -7.38 17.83
C GLN A 12 3.91 -8.79 17.49
N GLY A 13 4.70 -8.91 16.42
CA GLY A 13 5.11 -10.21 15.90
C GLY A 13 6.30 -10.77 16.66
N THR A 14 6.06 -11.71 17.58
CA THR A 14 7.09 -12.72 17.90
C THR A 14 7.42 -13.47 16.62
N LEU A 15 8.72 -13.67 16.36
CA LEU A 15 9.21 -14.43 15.20
C LEU A 15 8.51 -15.81 15.14
N PRO A 16 7.95 -16.23 14.00
CA PRO A 16 7.70 -17.65 13.76
C PRO A 16 8.96 -18.46 14.09
N GLU A 17 8.83 -19.43 14.97
CA GLU A 17 9.89 -20.38 15.26
C GLU A 17 10.29 -21.14 13.98
N GLU A 18 11.59 -21.43 13.81
CA GLU A 18 12.16 -22.09 12.62
C GLU A 18 11.49 -23.45 12.29
N TYR A 19 10.76 -24.04 13.25
CA TYR A 19 10.08 -25.33 13.12
C TYR A 19 8.74 -25.28 12.35
N PHE A 20 8.26 -24.10 11.94
CA PHE A 20 6.98 -23.98 11.24
C PHE A 20 6.98 -24.49 9.79
N THR A 21 8.14 -24.78 9.20
CA THR A 21 8.22 -25.29 7.82
C THR A 21 8.83 -26.70 7.75
N PRO A 22 8.15 -27.64 7.06
CA PRO A 22 8.78 -28.91 6.72
C PRO A 22 10.06 -28.69 5.91
N TYR A 23 11.08 -29.53 6.12
CA TYR A 23 12.34 -29.46 5.37
C TYR A 23 12.10 -29.40 3.84
N GLY A 24 12.59 -28.33 3.21
CA GLY A 24 12.46 -28.10 1.77
C GLY A 24 11.23 -27.30 1.33
N TRP A 25 10.45 -26.73 2.26
CA TRP A 25 9.37 -25.78 1.97
C TRP A 25 9.85 -24.32 2.11
N GLY A 26 9.30 -23.43 1.27
CA GLY A 26 9.51 -21.99 1.40
C GLY A 26 8.56 -21.35 2.42
N MET A 27 8.89 -20.16 2.90
CA MET A 27 7.99 -19.35 3.74
C MET A 27 7.82 -17.97 3.15
N ILE A 28 6.58 -17.51 3.07
CA ILE A 28 6.21 -16.13 2.71
C ILE A 28 5.64 -15.49 3.96
N VAL A 29 6.30 -14.45 4.43
CA VAL A 29 5.87 -13.69 5.59
C VAL A 29 5.20 -12.41 5.11
N VAL A 30 3.95 -12.20 5.51
CA VAL A 30 3.19 -10.99 5.24
C VAL A 30 3.20 -10.16 6.52
N SER A 31 3.82 -8.99 6.50
CA SER A 31 3.86 -8.11 7.67
C SER A 31 3.26 -6.74 7.35
N SER A 32 2.78 -6.04 8.38
CA SER A 32 2.51 -4.61 8.24
C SER A 32 3.81 -3.88 7.84
N PRO A 33 3.74 -2.76 7.08
CA PRO A 33 4.88 -2.18 6.37
C PRO A 33 5.99 -1.60 7.28
N LYS A 34 5.89 -1.75 8.60
CA LYS A 34 6.90 -1.28 9.55
C LYS A 34 8.22 -2.04 9.36
N VAL A 35 9.32 -1.33 9.09
CA VAL A 35 10.66 -1.89 8.83
C VAL A 35 11.10 -2.83 9.94
N SER A 36 10.90 -2.41 11.20
CA SER A 36 11.22 -3.23 12.38
C SER A 36 10.45 -4.54 12.47
N ASN A 37 9.47 -4.81 11.59
CA ASN A 37 8.76 -6.08 11.57
C ASN A 37 9.47 -7.12 10.70
N TYR A 38 10.34 -6.72 9.78
CA TYR A 38 10.95 -7.61 8.79
C TYR A 38 12.46 -7.41 8.60
N ASP A 39 13.08 -6.38 9.17
CA ASP A 39 14.54 -6.18 9.06
C ASP A 39 15.34 -7.32 9.72
N GLU A 40 14.89 -7.79 10.87
CA GLU A 40 15.44 -8.98 11.55
C GLU A 40 15.28 -10.24 10.69
N TRP A 41 14.15 -10.38 9.99
CA TRP A 41 13.86 -11.50 9.06
C TRP A 41 14.79 -11.50 7.86
N GLU A 42 14.89 -10.34 7.19
CA GLU A 42 15.74 -10.15 6.01
C GLU A 42 17.21 -10.47 6.35
N THR A 43 17.66 -10.05 7.53
CA THR A 43 19.04 -10.25 7.99
C THR A 43 19.31 -11.70 8.40
N ARG A 44 18.42 -12.35 9.16
CA ARG A 44 18.63 -13.71 9.69
C ARG A 44 18.50 -14.79 8.62
N GLU A 45 17.43 -14.71 7.82
CA GLU A 45 17.02 -15.80 6.92
C GLU A 45 17.49 -15.59 5.48
N GLY A 46 18.15 -14.47 5.18
CA GLY A 46 18.47 -14.07 3.80
C GLY A 46 17.21 -13.93 2.95
N ALA A 47 16.10 -13.52 3.57
CA ALA A 47 14.78 -13.49 2.93
C ALA A 47 14.72 -12.45 1.80
N GLU A 48 14.19 -12.85 0.64
CA GLU A 48 13.99 -11.92 -0.47
C GLU A 48 12.70 -11.10 -0.26
N ARG A 49 12.82 -9.77 -0.35
CA ARG A 49 11.67 -8.87 -0.27
C ARG A 49 10.84 -8.94 -1.55
N ILE A 50 9.59 -9.37 -1.43
CA ILE A 50 8.61 -9.36 -2.52
C ILE A 50 7.69 -8.15 -2.39
N ILE A 51 7.63 -7.33 -3.44
CA ILE A 51 6.72 -6.17 -3.52
C ILE A 51 5.64 -6.47 -4.57
N MET A 52 4.38 -6.47 -4.12
CA MET A 52 3.22 -6.63 -4.99
C MET A 52 2.50 -5.30 -5.18
N ASN A 53 2.02 -5.04 -6.39
CA ASN A 53 1.20 -3.88 -6.67
C ASN A 53 -0.17 -4.01 -6.00
N CYS A 54 -0.74 -2.87 -5.58
CA CYS A 54 -2.14 -2.80 -5.20
C CYS A 54 -3.03 -3.21 -6.39
N PRO A 55 -4.26 -3.68 -6.14
CA PRO A 55 -5.27 -3.87 -7.17
C PRO A 55 -5.41 -2.63 -8.06
N ALA A 56 -5.66 -2.83 -9.35
CA ALA A 56 -6.01 -1.77 -10.28
C ALA A 56 -7.53 -1.52 -10.29
N ASP A 57 -7.97 -0.46 -10.97
CA ASP A 57 -9.39 -0.09 -11.10
C ASP A 57 -10.27 -1.27 -11.57
N MET A 58 -9.78 -2.04 -12.54
CA MET A 58 -10.53 -3.18 -13.08
C MET A 58 -10.61 -4.34 -12.07
N ASP A 59 -9.56 -4.56 -11.26
CA ASP A 59 -9.56 -5.57 -10.21
C ASP A 59 -10.60 -5.22 -9.14
N VAL A 60 -10.61 -3.97 -8.67
CA VAL A 60 -11.59 -3.49 -7.69
C VAL A 60 -13.01 -3.54 -8.28
N LYS A 61 -13.18 -3.17 -9.55
CA LYS A 61 -14.48 -3.26 -10.22
C LYS A 61 -15.00 -4.70 -10.27
N ALA A 62 -14.12 -5.67 -10.53
CA ALA A 62 -14.45 -7.09 -10.48
C ALA A 62 -14.84 -7.54 -9.06
N MET A 63 -14.12 -7.08 -8.03
CA MET A 63 -14.49 -7.32 -6.62
C MET A 63 -15.88 -6.75 -6.30
N CYS A 64 -16.19 -5.52 -6.74
CA CYS A 64 -17.50 -4.91 -6.56
C CYS A 64 -18.62 -5.73 -7.22
N ALA A 65 -18.39 -6.16 -8.46
CA ALA A 65 -19.34 -6.98 -9.21
C ALA A 65 -19.62 -8.31 -8.48
N TRP A 66 -18.59 -8.92 -7.91
CA TRP A 66 -18.71 -10.15 -7.12
C TRP A 66 -19.43 -9.93 -5.78
N MET A 67 -19.05 -8.90 -5.01
CA MET A 67 -19.66 -8.57 -3.71
C MET A 67 -21.16 -8.25 -3.83
N LYS A 68 -21.56 -7.68 -4.96
CA LYS A 68 -22.97 -7.33 -5.25
C LYS A 68 -23.60 -8.26 -6.28
N ARG A 69 -23.08 -9.48 -6.49
CA ARG A 69 -23.48 -10.38 -7.58
C ARG A 69 -24.99 -10.65 -7.66
N ASP A 70 -25.66 -10.73 -6.51
CA ASP A 70 -27.10 -11.06 -6.42
C ASP A 70 -28.01 -9.82 -6.49
N GLU A 71 -27.43 -8.62 -6.61
CA GLU A 71 -28.17 -7.36 -6.69
C GLU A 71 -28.51 -6.97 -8.14
N THR A 72 -29.41 -6.00 -8.29
CA THR A 72 -29.80 -5.44 -9.58
C THR A 72 -28.64 -4.68 -10.25
N ALA A 73 -28.75 -4.44 -11.56
CA ALA A 73 -27.74 -3.69 -12.31
C ALA A 73 -27.56 -2.27 -11.77
N GLU A 74 -28.64 -1.62 -11.35
CA GLU A 74 -28.64 -0.27 -10.79
C GLU A 74 -27.86 -0.21 -9.48
N LYS A 75 -28.13 -1.13 -8.55
CA LYS A 75 -27.42 -1.19 -7.27
C LYS A 75 -25.94 -1.54 -7.45
N LYS A 76 -25.60 -2.42 -8.40
CA LYS A 76 -24.20 -2.71 -8.77
C LYS A 76 -23.48 -1.45 -9.28
N ALA A 77 -24.15 -0.67 -10.14
CA ALA A 77 -23.59 0.57 -10.67
C ALA A 77 -23.42 1.64 -9.58
N GLU A 78 -24.40 1.79 -8.68
CA GLU A 78 -24.33 2.71 -7.55
C GLU A 78 -23.20 2.34 -6.59
N TYR A 79 -23.08 1.05 -6.25
CA TYR A 79 -22.00 0.57 -5.40
C TYR A 79 -20.62 0.80 -6.02
N TRP A 80 -20.46 0.53 -7.33
CA TRP A 80 -19.23 0.82 -8.04
C TRP A 80 -18.90 2.31 -8.06
N ARG A 81 -19.89 3.19 -8.29
CA ARG A 81 -19.69 4.65 -8.26
C ARG A 81 -19.15 5.10 -6.89
N MET A 82 -19.77 4.62 -5.81
CA MET A 82 -19.33 4.92 -4.44
C MET A 82 -17.90 4.42 -4.17
N VAL A 83 -17.57 3.19 -4.56
CA VAL A 83 -16.21 2.65 -4.37
C VAL A 83 -15.18 3.43 -5.19
N LYS A 84 -15.53 3.82 -6.43
CA LYS A 84 -14.65 4.63 -7.29
C LYS A 84 -14.37 6.01 -6.68
N GLU A 85 -15.39 6.69 -6.13
CA GLU A 85 -15.22 7.96 -5.42
C GLU A 85 -14.28 7.82 -4.20
N ARG A 86 -14.34 6.68 -3.49
CA ARG A 86 -13.41 6.40 -2.39
C ARG A 86 -11.99 6.17 -2.91
N MET A 87 -11.82 5.37 -3.97
CA MET A 87 -10.53 5.11 -4.60
C MET A 87 -9.82 6.37 -5.06
N GLU A 88 -10.56 7.36 -5.55
CA GLU A 88 -9.98 8.66 -5.91
C GLU A 88 -9.30 9.34 -4.72
N LYS A 89 -9.80 9.15 -3.49
CA LYS A 89 -9.21 9.73 -2.28
C LYS A 89 -8.12 8.86 -1.67
N VAL A 90 -8.42 7.59 -1.41
CA VAL A 90 -7.56 6.69 -0.59
C VAL A 90 -6.81 5.64 -1.42
N GLY A 91 -6.95 5.66 -2.74
CA GLY A 91 -6.37 4.66 -3.63
C GLY A 91 -7.15 3.35 -3.65
N PRO A 92 -6.75 2.38 -4.51
CA PRO A 92 -7.39 1.07 -4.64
C PRO A 92 -7.00 0.11 -3.50
N ILE A 93 -7.17 0.54 -2.25
CA ILE A 93 -6.84 -0.27 -1.06
C ILE A 93 -8.13 -0.85 -0.50
N PRO A 94 -8.40 -2.17 -0.65
CA PRO A 94 -9.66 -2.80 -0.26
C PRO A 94 -10.15 -2.45 1.16
N ARG A 95 -9.20 -2.39 2.11
CA ARG A 95 -9.46 -2.02 3.51
C ARG A 95 -10.22 -0.69 3.65
N TYR A 96 -9.82 0.32 2.88
CA TYR A 96 -10.34 1.68 3.01
C TYR A 96 -11.48 1.98 2.03
N ILE A 97 -11.63 1.23 0.95
CA ILE A 97 -12.65 1.52 -0.07
C ILE A 97 -13.96 0.76 0.17
N PHE A 98 -13.91 -0.41 0.82
CA PHE A 98 -15.12 -1.21 1.06
C PHE A 98 -15.78 -0.93 2.42
N ASP A 99 -15.02 -0.47 3.41
CA ASP A 99 -15.54 -0.13 4.74
C ASP A 99 -15.68 1.39 4.90
N ALA A 100 -16.85 1.85 5.34
CA ALA A 100 -17.14 3.28 5.47
C ALA A 100 -16.41 3.96 6.64
N ASN A 101 -16.23 3.25 7.75
CA ASN A 101 -15.55 3.80 8.93
C ASN A 101 -14.05 3.87 8.69
N GLU A 102 -13.47 2.81 8.10
CA GLU A 102 -12.07 2.79 7.68
C GLU A 102 -11.79 3.85 6.61
N PHE A 103 -12.72 4.04 5.66
CA PHE A 103 -12.63 5.13 4.69
C PHE A 103 -12.52 6.51 5.38
N ILE A 104 -13.43 6.79 6.32
CA ILE A 104 -13.48 8.08 7.03
C ILE A 104 -12.21 8.28 7.85
N ALA A 105 -11.84 7.28 8.66
CA ALA A 105 -10.65 7.34 9.51
C ALA A 105 -9.37 7.53 8.69
N HIS A 106 -9.22 6.80 7.58
CA HIS A 106 -8.05 6.92 6.73
C HIS A 106 -8.03 8.23 5.92
N SER A 107 -9.19 8.73 5.47
CA SER A 107 -9.29 10.05 4.83
C SER A 107 -8.86 11.15 5.78
N ALA A 108 -9.31 11.14 7.04
CA ALA A 108 -8.88 12.11 8.04
C ALA A 108 -7.36 12.01 8.28
N ALA A 109 -6.85 10.78 8.40
CA ALA A 109 -5.43 10.54 8.58
C ALA A 109 -4.57 11.05 7.40
N ILE A 110 -5.10 11.01 6.17
CA ILE A 110 -4.48 11.58 4.97
C ILE A 110 -4.41 13.11 5.07
N GLU A 111 -5.51 13.77 5.46
CA GLU A 111 -5.52 15.23 5.63
C GLU A 111 -4.53 15.67 6.71
N ASP A 112 -4.54 15.01 7.87
CA ASP A 112 -3.56 15.24 8.94
C ASP A 112 -2.12 15.06 8.45
N ALA A 113 -1.88 14.05 7.59
CA ALA A 113 -0.56 13.79 7.03
C ALA A 113 -0.13 14.86 6.03
N LEU A 114 -1.07 15.39 5.22
CA LEU A 114 -0.81 16.50 4.29
C LEU A 114 -0.49 17.79 5.06
N ASP A 115 -1.25 18.10 6.11
CA ASP A 115 -1.00 19.26 6.98
C ASP A 115 0.31 19.13 7.76
N GLY A 116 0.72 17.90 8.07
CA GLY A 116 2.00 17.58 8.70
C GLY A 116 3.23 17.70 7.81
N ILE A 117 3.08 17.93 6.49
CA ILE A 117 4.20 18.13 5.57
C ILE A 117 4.83 19.51 5.87
N LYS A 118 5.86 19.51 6.73
CA LYS A 118 6.65 20.70 7.07
C LYS A 118 7.90 20.77 6.18
N SER A 119 7.86 21.58 5.12
CA SER A 119 9.04 22.01 4.34
C SER A 119 9.80 20.92 3.54
N ARG A 120 11.00 21.27 3.02
CA ARG A 120 11.80 20.59 1.98
C ARG A 120 12.05 19.09 2.20
N ASP A 121 12.05 18.61 3.45
CA ASP A 121 12.28 17.19 3.77
C ASP A 121 11.15 16.27 3.27
N GLY A 122 9.94 16.81 3.06
CA GLY A 122 8.87 16.06 2.40
C GLY A 122 9.22 15.71 0.95
N GLU A 123 9.82 16.64 0.21
CA GLU A 123 10.08 16.48 -1.22
C GLU A 123 10.90 15.22 -1.52
N GLU A 124 11.93 14.91 -0.72
CA GLU A 124 12.79 13.72 -0.91
C GLU A 124 12.01 12.39 -0.94
N HIS A 125 10.85 12.37 -0.28
CA HIS A 125 10.02 11.19 -0.10
C HIS A 125 8.86 11.10 -1.08
N PHE A 126 8.47 12.23 -1.67
CA PHE A 126 7.35 12.34 -2.61
C PHE A 126 7.80 12.55 -4.05
N ILE A 127 9.09 12.79 -4.31
CA ILE A 127 9.63 12.85 -5.68
C ILE A 127 9.50 11.45 -6.31
N PRO A 128 8.74 11.31 -7.42
CA PRO A 128 8.65 10.08 -8.18
C PRO A 128 9.96 9.87 -8.95
N ARG A 129 11.00 9.45 -8.22
CA ARG A 129 12.39 9.08 -8.61
C ARG A 129 13.39 9.18 -7.43
N GLY A 130 12.92 9.36 -6.19
CA GLY A 130 13.80 9.43 -5.01
C GLY A 130 14.77 8.24 -4.93
N VAL A 131 16.00 8.52 -4.51
CA VAL A 131 17.15 7.59 -4.50
C VAL A 131 16.98 6.44 -3.49
N LYS A 132 15.99 6.54 -2.58
CA LYS A 132 15.70 5.55 -1.53
C LYS A 132 14.23 5.14 -1.55
N LEU A 133 13.98 3.82 -1.58
CA LEU A 133 12.65 3.27 -1.39
C LEU A 133 12.11 3.69 -0.02
N TRP A 134 10.83 4.05 0.03
CA TRP A 134 10.20 4.56 1.23
C TRP A 134 10.28 3.57 2.40
N ASP A 135 10.62 4.08 3.59
CA ASP A 135 10.64 3.35 4.85
C ASP A 135 9.56 3.90 5.81
N SER A 136 8.97 3.00 6.58
CA SER A 136 7.75 3.19 7.37
C SER A 136 7.81 4.11 8.59
N GLY A 137 8.95 4.75 8.88
CA GLY A 137 9.12 5.54 10.09
C GLY A 137 8.31 6.85 10.14
N ASN A 138 7.74 7.30 9.01
CA ASN A 138 7.21 8.65 8.85
C ASN A 138 5.71 8.66 8.42
N PRO A 139 4.92 9.72 8.77
CA PRO A 139 3.52 9.90 8.39
C PRO A 139 3.16 9.69 6.91
N SER A 140 4.14 9.69 5.99
CA SER A 140 3.89 9.54 4.55
C SER A 140 3.39 8.16 4.08
N HIS A 141 3.43 7.10 4.91
CA HIS A 141 2.80 5.81 4.56
C HIS A 141 1.28 5.90 4.30
N LYS A 142 0.66 7.01 4.73
CA LYS A 142 -0.74 7.35 4.45
C LYS A 142 -0.93 8.01 3.08
N LEU A 143 0.14 8.42 2.41
CA LEU A 143 0.13 9.26 1.21
C LEU A 143 0.82 8.60 0.01
N VAL A 144 1.83 7.75 0.25
CA VAL A 144 2.58 7.02 -0.79
C VAL A 144 2.50 5.50 -0.61
N LYS A 145 2.68 4.80 -1.72
CA LYS A 145 2.86 3.35 -1.84
C LYS A 145 4.09 3.05 -2.67
N ILE A 146 4.62 1.84 -2.53
CA ILE A 146 5.65 1.32 -3.41
C ILE A 146 4.97 0.57 -4.56
N VAL A 147 5.39 0.86 -5.79
CA VAL A 147 4.90 0.23 -7.02
C VAL A 147 6.05 -0.52 -7.65
N ARG A 148 5.79 -1.77 -8.01
CA ARG A 148 6.63 -2.61 -8.87
C ARG A 148 6.33 -2.27 -10.33
N ALA A 149 7.31 -1.73 -11.04
CA ALA A 149 7.25 -1.47 -12.48
C ALA A 149 8.19 -2.43 -13.22
N ARG A 150 7.73 -2.93 -14.37
CA ARG A 150 8.51 -3.80 -15.24
C ARG A 150 8.85 -3.03 -16.51
N GLY A 151 10.14 -2.88 -16.79
CA GLY A 151 10.64 -2.28 -18.02
C GLY A 151 10.47 -3.22 -19.21
N GLU A 152 10.60 -2.67 -20.42
CA GLU A 152 10.40 -3.38 -21.69
C GLU A 152 11.28 -4.62 -21.85
N VAL A 153 12.51 -4.57 -21.31
CA VAL A 153 13.49 -5.68 -21.33
C VAL A 153 13.36 -6.63 -20.13
N GLY A 154 12.25 -6.55 -19.37
CA GLY A 154 11.99 -7.41 -18.23
C GLY A 154 12.68 -7.02 -16.92
N ALA A 155 13.46 -5.95 -16.91
CA ALA A 155 14.04 -5.38 -15.69
C ALA A 155 12.93 -4.87 -14.75
N GLU A 156 13.02 -5.20 -13.47
CA GLU A 156 12.06 -4.75 -12.46
C GLU A 156 12.65 -3.61 -11.64
N VAL A 157 11.85 -2.56 -11.45
CA VAL A 157 12.20 -1.42 -10.61
C VAL A 157 11.07 -1.15 -9.64
N PHE A 158 11.43 -0.72 -8.44
CA PHE A 158 10.48 -0.32 -7.41
C PHE A 158 10.50 1.19 -7.29
N LEU A 159 9.31 1.80 -7.26
CA LEU A 159 9.14 3.25 -7.28
C LEU A 159 8.16 3.67 -6.20
N ASN A 160 8.42 4.80 -5.54
CA ASN A 160 7.40 5.45 -4.72
C ASN A 160 6.37 6.11 -5.64
N ALA A 161 5.10 5.92 -5.34
CA ALA A 161 3.98 6.55 -6.04
C ALA A 161 2.93 7.02 -5.02
N PRO A 162 2.17 8.08 -5.31
CA PRO A 162 1.01 8.44 -4.52
C PRO A 162 0.00 7.27 -4.42
N ILE A 163 -0.68 7.12 -3.29
CA ILE A 163 -1.67 6.05 -3.13
C ILE A 163 -2.84 6.19 -4.11
N SER A 164 -3.21 7.43 -4.45
CA SER A 164 -4.27 7.80 -5.39
C SER A 164 -3.82 8.87 -6.37
N PHE A 165 -4.50 8.93 -7.52
CA PHE A 165 -4.25 9.95 -8.54
C PHE A 165 -4.49 11.36 -8.01
N CYS A 166 -5.57 11.58 -7.23
CA CYS A 166 -5.88 12.89 -6.66
C CYS A 166 -4.81 13.34 -5.68
N LEU A 167 -4.27 12.43 -4.85
CA LEU A 167 -3.17 12.77 -3.96
C LEU A 167 -1.90 13.12 -4.72
N GLY A 168 -1.60 12.44 -5.82
CA GLY A 168 -0.48 12.81 -6.69
C GLY A 168 -0.55 14.24 -7.22
N ARG A 169 -1.76 14.78 -7.40
CA ARG A 169 -1.96 16.20 -7.76
C ARG A 169 -1.91 17.13 -6.55
N ARG A 170 -2.39 16.68 -5.39
CA ARG A 170 -2.48 17.51 -4.17
C ARG A 170 -1.13 17.69 -3.49
N ILE A 171 -0.35 16.61 -3.33
CA ILE A 171 0.92 16.58 -2.60
C ILE A 171 1.87 17.73 -3.02
N PRO A 172 2.09 18.02 -4.32
CA PRO A 172 2.96 19.13 -4.74
C PRO A 172 2.57 20.50 -4.20
N HIS A 173 1.28 20.76 -3.97
CA HIS A 173 0.81 22.06 -3.46
C HIS A 173 1.25 22.32 -2.01
N TYR A 174 1.61 21.27 -1.26
CA TYR A 174 2.06 21.40 0.12
C TYR A 174 3.57 21.66 0.22
N PHE A 175 4.35 21.45 -0.86
CA PHE A 175 5.77 21.83 -0.90
C PHE A 175 6.01 23.33 -1.15
N GLY A 176 4.96 24.05 -1.58
CA GLY A 176 5.05 25.42 -2.08
C GLY A 176 4.60 26.54 -1.13
N LYS A 177 4.15 26.26 0.11
CA LYS A 177 3.87 27.32 1.09
C LYS A 177 5.18 27.88 1.62
N ARG A 178 5.76 28.82 0.86
CA ARG A 178 6.84 29.69 1.31
C ARG A 178 6.20 30.80 2.13
N ASP A 179 6.49 30.84 3.42
CA ASP A 179 6.41 32.09 4.15
C ASP A 179 7.64 32.90 3.71
N GLU A 180 7.42 33.92 2.88
CA GLU A 180 8.35 35.05 2.75
C GLU A 180 8.27 35.94 3.98
#